data_AF-A0A835I3M0-F1
#
_entry.id   AF-A0A835I3M0-F1
#
_cell.length_a   1.000
_cell.length_b   1.000
_cell.length_c   1.000
_cell.angle_alpha   90.00
_cell.angle_beta   90.00
_cell.angle_gamma   90.00
#
_symmetry.space_group_name_H-M   'P 1'
#
loop_
_entity.id
_entity.type
_entity.pdbx_description
1 polymer ?
#
loop_
_entity_poly.entity_id
_entity_poly.type
_entity_poly.pdbx_seq_one_letter_code
_entity_poly.pdbx_strand_id
1 'polypeptide(L)'
;MERRRQPVGPRKHPSLFSESLGVLMATSHRFDWTKNWELQDVGDKEWLWDNIKDKWELDKTRKEPTLALISGDEFRNKKSKWKRNFYTCYATYEERISHRPEQLSQQEWVQLMEFWDTPEHQAISKCNRANRAKQIAKHAAGRISFPQFEEIMGRGVTPTSLLWLRLSSDNRVNDLKSRLAEMQRVAQEKEEERRLEIEEIKRQAQEKDEQRLT
;
A
#
# COMPACT_ATOMS: atom_id res chain seq x y z
N MET A 1 -14.71 -8.34 18.04
CA MET A 1 -15.33 -8.10 16.71
C MET A 1 -14.98 -9.26 15.79
N GLU A 2 -15.96 -10.11 15.49
CA GLU A 2 -15.79 -11.37 14.77
C GLU A 2 -15.52 -11.13 13.27
N ARG A 3 -14.34 -11.53 12.77
CA ARG A 3 -13.92 -11.33 11.38
C ARG A 3 -14.29 -12.52 10.50
N ARG A 4 -15.60 -12.78 10.32
CA ARG A 4 -16.11 -13.78 9.36
C ARG A 4 -16.10 -13.25 7.91
N ARG A 5 -14.97 -12.76 7.40
CA ARG A 5 -14.96 -11.88 6.21
C ARG A 5 -14.05 -12.29 5.04
N GLN A 6 -13.64 -13.55 4.93
CA GLN A 6 -13.10 -14.09 3.69
C GLN A 6 -13.63 -15.52 3.44
N PRO A 7 -13.82 -15.94 2.18
CA PRO A 7 -14.09 -17.33 1.88
C PRO A 7 -12.91 -18.19 2.35
N VAL A 8 -13.18 -19.06 3.32
CA VAL A 8 -12.20 -19.99 3.89
C VAL A 8 -12.18 -21.23 2.99
N GLY A 9 -11.04 -21.51 2.37
CA GLY A 9 -10.86 -22.66 1.48
C GLY A 9 -9.40 -22.82 1.06
N PRO A 10 -9.01 -23.99 0.52
CA PRO A 10 -7.64 -24.23 0.06
C PRO A 10 -7.21 -23.15 -0.93
N ARG A 11 -5.92 -22.78 -0.89
CA ARG A 11 -5.26 -21.62 -1.56
C ARG A 11 -5.73 -21.25 -2.97
N LYS A 12 -6.30 -22.20 -3.73
CA LYS A 12 -6.81 -22.03 -5.10
C LYS A 12 -8.24 -21.46 -5.17
N HIS A 13 -9.13 -21.72 -4.20
CA HIS A 13 -10.55 -21.33 -4.31
C HIS A 13 -10.80 -19.81 -4.24
N PRO A 14 -10.19 -19.05 -3.31
CA PRO A 14 -10.44 -17.61 -3.20
C PRO A 14 -9.94 -16.79 -4.41
N SER A 15 -8.80 -17.17 -5.00
CA SER A 15 -8.26 -16.48 -6.17
C SER A 15 -9.09 -16.73 -7.43
N LEU A 16 -9.61 -17.95 -7.60
CA LEU A 16 -10.48 -18.29 -8.72
C LEU A 16 -11.82 -17.54 -8.65
N PHE A 17 -12.33 -17.31 -7.43
CA PHE A 17 -13.52 -16.50 -7.23
C PHE A 17 -13.33 -15.05 -7.71
N SER A 18 -12.30 -14.37 -7.20
CA SER A 18 -11.99 -12.99 -7.63
C SER A 18 -11.68 -12.92 -9.13
N GLU A 19 -10.97 -13.91 -9.67
CA GLU A 19 -10.64 -13.96 -11.09
C GLU A 19 -11.89 -14.10 -11.95
N SER A 20 -12.85 -14.93 -11.53
CA SER A 20 -14.12 -15.10 -12.24
C SER A 20 -14.92 -13.78 -12.32
N LEU A 21 -14.93 -13.00 -11.24
CA LEU A 21 -15.50 -11.65 -11.25
C LEU A 21 -14.77 -10.76 -12.27
N GLY A 22 -13.45 -10.74 -12.21
CA GLY A 22 -12.62 -9.93 -13.10
C GLY A 22 -12.81 -10.27 -14.58
N VAL A 23 -13.03 -11.55 -14.91
CA VAL A 23 -13.31 -12.01 -16.28
C VAL A 23 -14.72 -11.60 -16.71
N LEU A 24 -15.73 -11.82 -15.87
CA LEU A 24 -17.12 -11.44 -16.17
C LEU A 24 -17.26 -9.94 -16.39
N MET A 25 -16.67 -9.13 -15.51
CA MET A 25 -16.69 -7.67 -15.65
C MET A 25 -16.01 -7.20 -16.93
N ALA A 26 -14.86 -7.79 -17.29
CA ALA A 26 -14.12 -7.40 -18.48
C ALA A 26 -14.80 -7.82 -19.79
N THR A 27 -15.50 -8.96 -19.79
CA THR A 27 -16.11 -9.53 -21.01
C THR A 27 -17.52 -8.99 -21.26
N SER A 28 -18.20 -8.44 -20.24
CA SER A 28 -19.60 -8.04 -20.36
C SER A 28 -19.81 -6.72 -21.10
N HIS A 29 -18.79 -5.86 -21.22
CA HIS A 29 -18.88 -4.50 -21.75
C HIS A 29 -19.98 -3.63 -21.09
N ARG A 30 -20.41 -4.01 -19.88
CA ARG A 30 -21.43 -3.27 -19.10
C ARG A 30 -20.82 -2.17 -18.24
N PHE A 31 -19.58 -2.37 -17.82
CA PHE A 31 -18.95 -1.51 -16.84
C PHE A 31 -18.15 -0.39 -17.49
N ASP A 32 -18.33 0.82 -16.98
CA ASP A 32 -17.58 1.98 -17.40
C ASP A 32 -16.25 2.03 -16.65
N TRP A 33 -15.17 1.61 -17.32
CA TRP A 33 -13.83 1.56 -16.74
C TRP A 33 -13.25 2.93 -16.38
N THR A 34 -13.82 4.04 -16.85
CA THR A 34 -13.38 5.38 -16.47
C THR A 34 -13.83 5.72 -15.04
N LYS A 35 -15.02 5.25 -14.64
CA LYS A 35 -15.63 5.52 -13.33
C LYS A 35 -15.09 4.63 -12.21
N ASN A 36 -15.26 5.09 -10.97
CA ASN A 36 -15.01 4.28 -9.79
C ASN A 36 -16.11 3.22 -9.62
N TRP A 37 -15.80 2.13 -8.92
CA TRP A 37 -16.75 1.04 -8.67
C TRP A 37 -18.06 1.52 -8.01
N GLU A 38 -17.96 2.46 -7.08
CA GLU A 38 -19.11 3.05 -6.39
C GLU A 38 -20.08 3.73 -7.34
N LEU A 39 -19.56 4.34 -8.41
CA LEU A 39 -20.31 5.10 -9.42
C LEU A 39 -20.84 4.25 -10.58
N GLN A 40 -20.57 2.95 -10.58
CA GLN A 40 -21.14 2.03 -11.57
C GLN A 40 -22.64 1.87 -11.36
N ASP A 41 -23.36 1.60 -12.45
CA ASP A 41 -24.79 1.38 -12.44
C ASP A 41 -25.19 0.25 -11.49
N VAL A 42 -26.31 0.45 -10.79
CA VAL A 42 -26.79 -0.54 -9.81
C VAL A 42 -27.28 -1.80 -10.54
N GLY A 43 -27.94 -1.65 -11.69
CA GLY A 43 -28.41 -2.76 -12.51
C GLY A 43 -27.27 -3.64 -13.02
N ASP A 44 -26.13 -3.07 -13.40
CA ASP A 44 -24.96 -3.84 -13.82
C ASP A 44 -24.29 -4.59 -12.65
N LYS A 45 -24.31 -4.03 -11.44
CA LYS A 45 -23.87 -4.72 -10.21
C LYS A 45 -24.80 -5.88 -9.85
N GLU A 46 -26.11 -5.69 -10.00
CA GLU A 46 -27.11 -6.75 -9.84
C GLU A 46 -26.90 -7.87 -10.85
N TRP A 47 -26.68 -7.52 -12.12
CA TRP A 47 -26.36 -8.48 -13.17
C TRP A 47 -25.11 -9.31 -12.82
N LEU A 48 -24.05 -8.68 -12.31
CA LEU A 48 -22.86 -9.39 -11.87
C LEU A 48 -23.18 -10.36 -10.73
N TRP A 49 -23.98 -9.92 -9.74
CA TRP A 49 -24.40 -10.77 -8.63
C TRP A 49 -25.19 -12.01 -9.11
N ASP A 50 -26.12 -11.82 -10.02
CA ASP A 50 -26.94 -12.90 -10.55
C ASP A 50 -26.11 -13.95 -11.30
N ASN A 51 -25.04 -13.54 -11.99
CA ASN A 51 -24.16 -14.45 -12.72
C ASN A 51 -23.20 -15.25 -11.82
N ILE A 52 -22.95 -14.79 -10.58
CA ILE A 52 -22.00 -15.46 -9.67
C ILE A 52 -22.67 -16.24 -8.55
N LYS A 53 -23.86 -15.83 -8.10
CA LYS A 53 -24.48 -16.34 -6.87
C LYS A 53 -24.73 -17.85 -6.94
N ASP A 54 -25.23 -18.34 -8.07
CA ASP A 54 -25.60 -19.74 -8.25
C ASP A 54 -24.34 -20.60 -8.48
N LYS A 55 -23.38 -20.06 -9.25
CA LYS A 55 -22.11 -20.76 -9.57
C LYS A 55 -21.23 -21.00 -8.34
N TRP A 56 -21.33 -20.13 -7.34
CA TRP A 56 -20.50 -20.15 -6.14
C TRP A 56 -21.31 -20.40 -4.86
N GLU A 57 -22.58 -20.82 -4.99
CA GLU A 57 -23.49 -21.14 -3.88
C GLU A 57 -23.52 -20.05 -2.80
N LEU A 58 -23.61 -18.78 -3.23
CA LEU A 58 -23.53 -17.63 -2.34
C LEU A 58 -24.90 -17.28 -1.76
N ASP A 59 -24.95 -17.20 -0.43
CA ASP A 59 -26.11 -16.67 0.28
C ASP A 59 -26.29 -15.15 0.04
N LYS A 60 -27.54 -14.69 0.09
CA LYS A 60 -27.94 -13.28 -0.08
C LYS A 60 -27.23 -12.36 0.90
N THR A 61 -26.92 -12.82 2.11
CA THR A 61 -26.15 -12.04 3.11
C THR A 61 -24.75 -11.67 2.64
N ARG A 62 -24.20 -12.40 1.65
CA ARG A 62 -22.86 -12.15 1.10
C ARG A 62 -22.86 -11.17 -0.06
N LYS A 63 -24.02 -10.74 -0.55
CA LYS A 63 -24.16 -9.86 -1.71
C LYS A 63 -23.42 -8.55 -1.55
N GLU A 64 -23.79 -7.77 -0.54
CA GLU A 64 -23.19 -6.46 -0.26
C GLU A 64 -21.67 -6.53 -0.07
N PRO A 65 -21.11 -7.39 0.81
CA PRO A 65 -19.66 -7.44 0.97
C PRO A 65 -18.92 -7.95 -0.28
N THR A 66 -19.52 -8.85 -1.06
CA THR A 66 -18.93 -9.33 -2.31
C THR A 66 -18.86 -8.23 -3.37
N LEU A 67 -19.96 -7.50 -3.56
CA LEU A 67 -20.02 -6.41 -4.51
C LEU A 67 -19.15 -5.24 -4.04
N ALA A 68 -19.24 -4.81 -2.79
CA ALA A 68 -18.52 -3.64 -2.31
C ALA A 68 -16.99 -3.85 -2.21
N LEU A 69 -16.56 -4.99 -1.63
CA LEU A 69 -15.14 -5.21 -1.34
C LEU A 69 -14.46 -5.96 -2.47
N ILE A 70 -14.92 -7.17 -2.77
CA ILE A 70 -14.21 -8.09 -3.67
C ILE A 70 -14.28 -7.58 -5.11
N SER A 71 -15.47 -7.20 -5.56
CA SER A 71 -15.66 -6.73 -6.93
C SER A 71 -15.00 -5.36 -7.14
N GLY A 72 -15.10 -4.45 -6.16
CA GLY A 72 -14.40 -3.17 -6.18
C GLY A 72 -12.87 -3.30 -6.23
N ASP A 73 -12.30 -4.19 -5.42
CA ASP A 73 -10.87 -4.48 -5.45
C ASP A 73 -10.44 -5.11 -6.78
N GLU A 74 -11.19 -6.07 -7.30
CA GLU A 74 -10.88 -6.72 -8.57
C GLU A 74 -10.97 -5.74 -9.75
N PHE A 75 -11.99 -4.88 -9.76
CA PHE A 75 -12.16 -3.83 -10.76
C PHE A 75 -10.95 -2.89 -10.80
N ARG A 76 -10.52 -2.41 -9.62
CA ARG A 76 -9.33 -1.57 -9.47
C ARG A 76 -8.06 -2.32 -9.89
N ASN A 77 -7.93 -3.59 -9.52
CA ASN A 77 -6.78 -4.41 -9.86
C ASN A 77 -6.67 -4.66 -11.37
N LYS A 78 -7.78 -4.96 -12.05
CA LYS A 78 -7.85 -5.10 -13.51
C LYS A 78 -7.45 -3.81 -14.22
N LYS A 79 -8.06 -2.68 -13.86
CA LYS A 79 -7.71 -1.35 -14.40
C LYS A 79 -6.22 -1.03 -14.21
N SER A 80 -5.66 -1.34 -13.03
CA SER A 80 -4.23 -1.18 -12.72
C SER A 80 -3.32 -2.07 -13.58
N LYS A 81 -3.69 -3.34 -13.78
CA LYS A 81 -2.97 -4.28 -14.66
C LYS A 81 -2.97 -3.79 -16.10
N TRP A 82 -4.11 -3.31 -16.60
CA TRP A 82 -4.18 -2.78 -17.96
C TRP A 82 -3.30 -1.55 -18.13
N LYS A 83 -3.36 -0.61 -17.17
CA LYS A 83 -2.51 0.58 -17.19
C LYS A 83 -1.02 0.19 -17.24
N ARG A 84 -0.61 -0.75 -16.40
CA ARG A 84 0.78 -1.21 -16.33
C ARG A 84 1.24 -1.89 -17.63
N ASN A 85 0.43 -2.82 -18.14
CA ASN A 85 0.85 -3.76 -19.18
C ASN A 85 0.59 -3.27 -20.60
N PHE A 86 -0.27 -2.26 -20.79
CA PHE A 86 -0.67 -1.80 -22.13
C PHE A 86 -0.62 -0.29 -22.31
N TYR A 87 -0.65 0.51 -21.25
CA TYR A 87 -0.54 1.97 -21.36
C TYR A 87 0.87 2.48 -21.01
N THR A 88 1.43 2.10 -19.87
CA THR A 88 2.76 2.60 -19.44
C THR A 88 3.94 1.95 -20.12
N CYS A 89 3.75 0.80 -20.78
CA CYS A 89 4.82 0.04 -21.43
C CYS A 89 5.20 0.59 -22.81
N TYR A 90 4.32 1.36 -23.46
CA TYR A 90 4.55 1.91 -24.80
C TYR A 90 4.69 3.43 -24.75
N ALA A 91 5.63 3.95 -25.54
CA ALA A 91 5.96 5.37 -25.55
C ALA A 91 4.95 6.18 -26.38
N THR A 92 4.55 5.64 -27.53
CA THR A 92 3.70 6.35 -28.49
C THR A 92 2.22 6.00 -28.32
N TYR A 93 1.34 6.91 -28.76
CA TYR A 93 -0.11 6.68 -28.72
C TYR A 93 -0.54 5.57 -29.69
N GLU A 94 0.07 5.53 -30.88
CA GLU A 94 -0.22 4.54 -31.91
C GLU A 94 0.08 3.10 -31.44
N GLU A 95 1.22 2.89 -30.77
CA GLU A 95 1.57 1.60 -30.16
C GLU A 95 0.59 1.20 -29.05
N ARG A 96 0.12 2.16 -28.24
CA ARG A 96 -0.87 1.85 -27.19
C ARG A 96 -2.21 1.41 -27.77
N ILE A 97 -2.63 1.99 -28.91
CA ILE A 97 -3.85 1.57 -29.61
C ILE A 97 -3.67 0.17 -30.20
N SER A 98 -2.55 -0.10 -30.86
CA SER A 98 -2.32 -1.39 -31.53
C SER A 98 -2.21 -2.55 -30.53
N HIS A 99 -1.67 -2.29 -29.34
CA HIS A 99 -1.53 -3.27 -28.25
C HIS A 99 -2.68 -3.22 -27.24
N ARG A 100 -3.91 -2.96 -27.67
CA ARG A 100 -5.10 -2.97 -26.80
C ARG A 100 -5.28 -4.32 -26.07
N PRO A 101 -5.73 -4.33 -24.80
CA PRO A 101 -6.19 -5.55 -24.14
C PRO A 101 -7.36 -6.20 -24.88
N GLU A 102 -7.29 -7.51 -25.15
CA GLU A 102 -8.31 -8.26 -25.90
C GLU A 102 -9.73 -8.04 -25.38
N GLN A 103 -9.89 -7.95 -24.04
CA GLN A 103 -11.18 -7.86 -23.37
C GLN A 103 -11.89 -6.51 -23.54
N LEU A 104 -11.20 -5.45 -23.94
CA LEU A 104 -11.81 -4.11 -24.10
C LEU A 104 -12.08 -3.84 -25.56
N SER A 105 -13.21 -3.26 -25.93
CA SER A 105 -13.37 -2.71 -27.29
C SER A 105 -12.38 -1.56 -27.54
N GLN A 106 -12.14 -1.24 -28.82
CA GLN A 106 -11.28 -0.12 -29.18
C GLN A 106 -11.78 1.21 -28.58
N GLN A 107 -13.10 1.41 -28.59
CA GLN A 107 -13.71 2.61 -28.03
C GLN A 107 -13.51 2.69 -26.51
N GLU A 108 -13.78 1.62 -25.76
CA GLU A 108 -13.56 1.59 -24.30
C GLU A 108 -12.09 1.83 -23.95
N TRP A 109 -11.16 1.28 -24.76
CA TRP A 109 -9.74 1.49 -24.55
C TRP A 109 -9.31 2.94 -24.76
N VAL A 110 -9.77 3.58 -25.84
CA VAL A 110 -9.49 4.99 -26.11
C VAL A 110 -10.02 5.89 -24.98
N GLN A 111 -11.28 5.68 -24.57
CA GLN A 111 -11.87 6.41 -23.44
C GLN A 111 -11.07 6.24 -22.15
N LEU A 112 -10.56 5.03 -21.89
CA LEU A 112 -9.75 4.75 -20.71
C LEU A 112 -8.37 5.41 -20.76
N MET A 113 -7.76 5.49 -21.94
CA MET A 113 -6.50 6.22 -22.15
C MET A 113 -6.70 7.72 -21.95
N GLU A 114 -7.74 8.30 -22.56
CA GLU A 114 -8.10 9.71 -22.37
C GLU A 114 -8.34 10.03 -20.89
N PHE A 115 -9.07 9.16 -20.19
CA PHE A 115 -9.27 9.26 -18.74
C PHE A 115 -7.93 9.30 -17.99
N TRP A 116 -6.95 8.47 -18.37
CA TRP A 116 -5.64 8.48 -17.71
C TRP A 116 -4.79 9.71 -18.03
N ASP A 117 -4.99 10.31 -19.20
CA ASP A 117 -4.33 11.52 -19.67
C ASP A 117 -4.93 12.80 -19.07
N THR A 118 -6.11 12.73 -18.45
CA THR A 118 -6.71 13.89 -17.76
C THR A 118 -5.78 14.48 -16.69
N PRO A 119 -5.66 15.82 -16.61
CA PRO A 119 -4.81 16.49 -15.62
C PRO A 119 -5.12 16.09 -14.18
N GLU A 120 -6.41 15.92 -13.86
CA GLU A 120 -6.91 15.55 -12.54
C GLU A 120 -6.36 14.18 -12.12
N HIS A 121 -6.47 13.19 -13.01
CA HIS A 121 -5.97 11.85 -12.75
C HIS A 121 -4.44 11.81 -12.67
N GLN A 122 -3.75 12.56 -13.53
CA GLN A 122 -2.29 12.66 -13.47
C GLN A 122 -1.81 13.29 -12.16
N ALA A 123 -2.48 14.32 -11.66
CA ALA A 123 -2.18 14.94 -10.37
C ALA A 123 -2.33 13.95 -9.22
N ILE A 124 -3.46 13.23 -9.16
CA ILE A 124 -3.71 12.17 -8.15
C ILE A 124 -2.65 11.08 -8.26
N SER A 125 -2.32 10.63 -9.47
CA SER A 125 -1.31 9.60 -9.71
C SER A 125 0.09 10.04 -9.23
N LYS A 126 0.48 11.30 -9.48
CA LYS A 126 1.75 11.88 -9.02
C LYS A 126 1.81 11.95 -7.49
N CYS A 127 0.75 12.42 -6.84
CA CYS A 127 0.63 12.43 -5.38
C CYS A 127 0.72 11.03 -4.78
N ASN A 128 -0.02 10.06 -5.35
CA ASN A 128 0.02 8.66 -4.91
C ASN A 128 1.40 8.01 -5.10
N ARG A 129 2.14 8.38 -6.15
CA ARG A 129 3.53 7.93 -6.36
C ARG A 129 4.46 8.51 -5.29
N ALA A 130 4.36 9.81 -5.01
CA ALA A 130 5.15 10.46 -3.97
C ALA A 130 4.85 9.89 -2.57
N ASN A 131 3.57 9.62 -2.26
CA ASN A 131 3.15 9.02 -1.00
C ASN A 131 3.67 7.59 -0.87
N ARG A 132 3.61 6.77 -1.94
CA ARG A 132 4.19 5.42 -1.95
C ARG A 132 5.71 5.44 -1.78
N ALA A 133 6.41 6.41 -2.36
CA ALA A 133 7.86 6.55 -2.18
C ALA A 133 8.26 6.88 -0.72
N LYS A 134 7.36 7.50 0.05
CA LYS A 134 7.55 7.79 1.48
C LYS A 134 7.20 6.60 2.40
N GLN A 135 6.65 5.50 1.88
CA GLN A 135 6.31 4.33 2.71
C GLN A 135 7.59 3.60 3.17
N ILE A 136 7.88 3.68 4.47
CA ILE A 136 9.07 3.10 5.09
C ILE A 136 8.86 1.63 5.45
N ALA A 137 7.65 1.26 5.90
CA ALA A 137 7.31 -0.09 6.29
C ALA A 137 6.88 -0.92 5.06
N LYS A 138 7.65 -1.96 4.74
CA LYS A 138 7.27 -2.98 3.76
C LYS A 138 6.52 -4.11 4.48
N HIS A 139 5.45 -4.61 3.87
CA HIS A 139 4.70 -5.75 4.41
C HIS A 139 5.61 -6.99 4.56
N ALA A 140 5.79 -7.46 5.80
CA ALA A 140 6.71 -8.56 6.12
C ALA A 140 6.10 -9.97 5.93
N ALA A 141 4.76 -10.08 5.98
CA ALA A 141 4.06 -11.37 5.87
C ALA A 141 3.91 -11.92 4.43
N GLY A 142 4.49 -11.23 3.44
CA GLY A 142 4.45 -11.69 2.05
C GLY A 142 3.03 -11.82 1.49
N ARG A 143 2.74 -12.93 0.77
CA ARG A 143 1.42 -13.25 0.18
C ARG A 143 0.50 -14.02 1.14
N ILE A 144 0.86 -14.15 2.41
CA ILE A 144 0.07 -14.86 3.41
C ILE A 144 -0.91 -13.85 4.01
N SER A 145 -2.21 -14.18 4.01
CA SER A 145 -3.21 -13.33 4.66
C SER A 145 -3.03 -13.37 6.17
N PHE A 146 -3.41 -12.31 6.90
CA PHE A 146 -3.27 -12.29 8.37
C PHE A 146 -3.94 -13.48 9.08
N PRO A 147 -5.17 -13.91 8.72
CA PRO A 147 -5.78 -15.09 9.32
C PRO A 147 -5.01 -16.38 9.04
N GLN A 148 -4.48 -16.55 7.83
CA GLN A 148 -3.63 -17.70 7.48
C GLN A 148 -2.29 -17.64 8.20
N PHE A 149 -1.73 -16.44 8.38
CA PHE A 149 -0.51 -16.25 9.13
C PHE A 149 -0.70 -16.65 10.59
N GLU A 150 -1.81 -16.27 11.22
CA GLU A 150 -2.18 -16.69 12.58
C GLU A 150 -2.41 -18.21 12.68
N GLU A 151 -2.99 -18.82 11.65
CA GLU A 151 -3.20 -20.28 11.57
C GLU A 151 -1.88 -21.04 11.40
N ILE A 152 -1.00 -20.60 10.49
CA ILE A 152 0.34 -21.18 10.27
C ILE A 152 1.22 -21.02 11.51
N MET A 153 1.14 -19.87 12.18
CA MET A 153 1.96 -19.51 13.34
C MET A 153 1.34 -19.96 14.67
N GLY A 154 0.39 -20.90 14.63
CA GLY A 154 -0.39 -21.36 15.77
C GLY A 154 0.38 -21.37 17.09
N ARG A 155 -0.11 -20.56 18.05
CA ARG A 155 0.32 -20.45 19.46
C ARG A 155 1.64 -19.71 19.70
N GLY A 156 1.54 -18.38 19.81
CA GLY A 156 2.38 -17.62 20.75
C GLY A 156 3.44 -16.69 20.17
N VAL A 157 3.54 -16.53 18.84
CA VAL A 157 4.54 -15.63 18.24
C VAL A 157 3.83 -14.50 17.49
N THR A 158 3.94 -13.27 17.99
CA THR A 158 3.24 -12.11 17.43
C THR A 158 3.92 -11.63 16.14
N PRO A 159 3.16 -11.07 15.16
CA PRO A 159 3.72 -10.54 13.91
C PRO A 159 4.89 -9.55 14.09
N THR A 160 4.92 -8.84 15.21
CA THR A 160 5.98 -7.89 15.59
C THR A 160 7.32 -8.57 15.89
N SER A 161 7.31 -9.80 16.41
CA SER A 161 8.55 -10.51 16.78
C SER A 161 9.34 -11.00 15.56
N LEU A 162 8.65 -11.45 14.50
CA LEU A 162 9.27 -11.79 13.21
C LEU A 162 9.67 -10.55 12.41
N LEU A 163 8.94 -9.44 12.56
CA LEU A 163 9.35 -8.13 12.05
C LEU A 163 10.70 -7.72 12.67
N TRP A 164 10.88 -7.90 13.97
CA TRP A 164 12.14 -7.66 14.67
C TRP A 164 13.26 -8.58 14.20
N LEU A 165 13.01 -9.88 14.02
CA LEU A 165 14.01 -10.85 13.56
C LEU A 165 14.51 -10.51 12.14
N ARG A 166 13.60 -10.11 11.24
CA ARG A 166 13.94 -9.74 9.87
C ARG A 166 14.58 -8.35 9.76
N LEU A 167 14.08 -7.36 10.52
CA LEU A 167 14.69 -6.03 10.58
C LEU A 167 16.08 -6.06 11.24
N SER A 168 16.30 -6.94 12.23
CA SER A 168 17.61 -7.12 12.87
C SER A 168 18.67 -7.71 11.94
N SER A 169 18.26 -8.35 10.85
CA SER A 169 19.15 -8.95 9.86
C SER A 169 19.59 -7.94 8.78
N ASP A 170 18.86 -6.83 8.60
CA ASP A 170 19.16 -5.83 7.58
C ASP A 170 20.23 -4.86 8.07
N ASN A 171 21.23 -4.55 7.23
CA ASN A 171 22.32 -3.58 7.43
C ASN A 171 21.90 -2.19 7.99
N ARG A 172 20.60 -1.90 8.01
CA ARG A 172 19.99 -0.63 8.39
C ARG A 172 19.79 -0.46 9.89
N VAL A 173 19.60 -1.54 10.66
CA VAL A 173 19.58 -1.45 12.14
C VAL A 173 20.97 -1.13 12.66
N ASN A 174 22.01 -1.64 12.00
CA ASN A 174 23.39 -1.27 12.30
C ASN A 174 23.66 0.20 11.93
N ASP A 175 23.23 0.69 10.75
CA ASP A 175 23.33 2.11 10.37
C ASP A 175 22.62 3.04 11.37
N LEU A 176 21.40 2.68 11.82
CA LEU A 176 20.67 3.46 12.82
C LEU A 176 21.36 3.43 14.20
N LYS A 177 21.89 2.28 14.63
CA LYS A 177 22.67 2.17 15.87
C LYS A 177 23.93 3.05 15.80
N SER A 178 24.63 3.04 14.67
CA SER A 178 25.82 3.88 14.44
C SER A 178 25.50 5.38 14.52
N ARG A 179 24.43 5.83 13.84
CA ARG A 179 24.00 7.23 13.89
C ARG A 179 23.55 7.67 15.28
N LEU A 180 22.88 6.78 16.02
CA LEU A 180 22.43 7.08 17.38
C LEU A 180 23.60 7.19 18.35
N ALA A 181 24.62 6.32 18.19
CA ALA A 181 25.87 6.41 18.94
C ALA A 181 26.63 7.71 18.64
N GLU A 182 26.68 8.13 17.37
CA GLU A 182 27.32 9.40 16.98
C GLU A 182 26.60 10.62 17.58
N MET A 183 25.27 10.64 17.53
CA MET A 183 24.46 11.68 18.19
C MET A 183 24.71 11.74 19.70
N GLN A 184 24.86 10.59 20.37
CA GLN A 184 25.15 10.53 21.79
C GLN A 184 26.54 11.08 22.11
N ARG A 185 27.55 10.83 21.27
CA ARG A 185 28.90 11.39 21.44
C ARG A 185 28.90 12.92 21.29
N VAL A 186 28.25 13.45 20.26
CA VAL A 186 28.11 14.90 20.07
C VAL A 186 27.36 15.54 21.24
N ALA A 187 26.36 14.86 21.80
CA ALA A 187 25.65 15.36 22.97
C ALA A 187 26.54 15.38 24.23
N GLN A 188 27.43 14.39 24.39
CA GLN A 188 28.41 14.33 25.48
C GLN A 188 29.47 15.43 25.34
N GLU A 189 30.03 15.61 24.15
CA GLU A 189 31.02 16.69 23.87
C GLU A 189 30.43 18.07 24.19
N LYS A 190 29.19 18.33 23.77
CA LYS A 190 28.49 19.59 24.10
C LYS A 190 28.22 19.77 25.59
N GLU A 191 28.03 18.68 26.33
CA GLU A 191 27.86 18.74 27.79
C GLU A 191 29.21 19.01 28.48
N GLU A 192 30.30 18.43 27.98
CA GLU A 192 31.66 18.70 28.46
C GLU A 192 32.10 20.14 28.16
N GLU A 193 31.83 20.65 26.96
CA GLU A 193 32.09 22.06 26.61
C GLU A 193 31.35 23.01 27.55
N ARG A 194 30.05 22.78 27.80
CA ARG A 194 29.28 23.57 28.78
C ARG A 194 29.86 23.49 30.19
N ARG A 195 30.36 22.33 30.61
CA ARG A 195 31.00 22.17 31.93
C ARG A 195 32.27 23.00 32.03
N LEU A 196 33.11 22.97 31.00
CA LEU A 196 34.34 23.76 30.94
C LEU A 196 34.06 25.27 30.93
N GLU A 197 33.04 25.71 30.18
CA GLU A 197 32.59 27.11 30.21
C GLU A 197 32.14 27.54 31.61
N ILE A 198 31.37 26.69 32.30
CA ILE A 198 30.93 26.96 33.68
C ILE A 198 32.13 27.04 34.64
N GLU A 199 33.13 26.16 34.49
CA GLU A 199 34.36 26.20 35.31
C GLU A 199 35.18 27.46 35.04
N GLU A 200 35.32 27.87 33.79
CA GLU A 200 36.01 29.10 33.40
C GLU A 200 35.32 30.34 33.97
N ILE A 201 33.99 30.41 33.88
CA ILE A 201 33.19 31.50 34.47
C ILE A 201 33.39 31.54 35.99
N LYS A 202 33.42 30.38 36.66
CA LYS A 202 33.69 30.30 38.10
C LYS A 202 35.10 30.79 38.46
N ARG A 203 36.12 30.43 37.68
CA ARG A 203 37.50 30.90 37.89
C ARG A 203 37.61 32.41 37.74
N GLN A 204 37.02 32.97 36.69
CA GLN A 204 37.01 34.42 36.46
C GLN A 204 36.23 35.17 37.54
N ALA A 205 35.19 34.57 38.13
CA ALA A 205 34.48 35.14 39.26
C ALA A 205 35.36 35.15 40.54
N GLN A 206 36.07 34.05 40.82
CA GLN A 206 37.01 33.98 41.94
C GLN A 206 38.16 34.99 41.81
N GLU A 207 38.77 35.11 40.64
CA GLU A 207 39.82 36.11 40.38
C GLU A 207 39.31 37.55 40.54
N LYS A 208 38.06 37.83 40.13
CA LYS A 208 37.43 39.15 40.32
C LYS A 208 37.12 39.45 41.78
N ASP A 209 36.74 38.45 42.56
CA ASP A 209 36.48 38.61 43.99
C ASP A 209 37.79 38.80 44.77
N GLU A 210 38.88 38.13 44.38
CA GLU A 210 40.22 38.33 44.94
C GLU A 210 40.78 39.73 44.62
N GLN A 211 40.58 40.25 43.40
CA GLN A 211 40.96 41.62 43.02
C GLN A 211 40.14 42.71 43.73
N ARG A 212 38.97 42.39 44.30
CA ARG A 212 38.16 43.32 45.10
C ARG A 212 38.58 43.40 46.57
N LEU A 213 39.43 42.48 47.03
CA LEU A 213 39.90 42.39 48.42
C LEU A 213 41.31 42.97 48.63
N THR A 214 41.99 43.41 47.56
CA THR A 214 43.25 44.19 47.56
C THR A 214 42.99 45.67 47.30
#